data_AF-A0A520A4A8-F1
#
_entry.id   AF-A0A520A4A8-F1
#
_cell.length_a   1.000
_cell.length_b   1.000
_cell.length_c   1.000
_cell.angle_alpha   90.00
_cell.angle_beta   90.00
_cell.angle_gamma   90.00
#
_symmetry.space_group_name_H-M   'P 1'
#
loop_
_entity.id
_entity.type
_entity.pdbx_description
1 polymer ?
#
loop_
_entity_poly.entity_id
_entity_poly.type
_entity_poly.pdbx_seq_one_letter_code
_entity_poly.pdbx_strand_id
1 'polypeptide(L)'
;IIMTSLAFILGILPLVFASGAGAQSRQTLGWTVLGGMLAATGMGIFIVPVLYVIITRFAYGKEKLAELEKNYKPEDEHGGPKPDEPKPEGDAPAAGAPVPA
;
A
#
# COMPACT_ATOMS: atom_id res chain seq x y z
N ILE A 1 10.64 6.32 -2.43
CA ILE A 1 10.71 7.74 -2.01
C ILE A 1 12.15 8.24 -1.95
N ILE A 2 13.07 7.49 -1.32
CA ILE A 2 14.48 7.91 -1.16
C ILE A 2 15.19 8.18 -2.51
N MET A 3 15.20 7.24 -3.45
CA MET A 3 15.90 7.41 -4.74
C MET A 3 15.42 8.64 -5.53
N THR A 4 14.10 8.82 -5.64
CA THR A 4 13.49 9.95 -6.35
C THR A 4 13.74 11.27 -5.63
N SER A 5 13.68 11.29 -4.30
CA SER A 5 13.97 12.47 -3.49
C SER A 5 15.44 12.91 -3.60
N LEU A 6 16.38 11.97 -3.59
CA LEU A 6 17.82 12.27 -3.73
C LEU A 6 18.15 12.81 -5.12
N ALA A 7 17.64 12.16 -6.17
CA ALA A 7 17.83 12.63 -7.55
C ALA A 7 17.28 14.05 -7.74
N PHE A 8 16.12 14.34 -7.15
CA PHE A 8 15.50 15.65 -7.22
C PHE A 8 16.29 16.71 -6.44
N ILE A 9 16.74 16.41 -5.21
CA ILE A 9 17.56 17.31 -4.40
C ILE A 9 18.88 17.67 -5.11
N LEU A 10 19.55 16.68 -5.71
CA LEU A 10 20.76 16.92 -6.51
C LEU A 10 20.46 17.77 -7.76
N GLY A 11 19.30 17.59 -8.39
CA GLY A 11 18.88 18.37 -9.55
C GLY A 11 18.60 19.85 -9.24
N ILE A 12 18.10 20.16 -8.05
CA ILE A 12 17.79 21.55 -7.64
C ILE A 12 18.95 22.25 -6.90
N LEU A 13 19.99 21.53 -6.49
CA LEU A 13 21.18 22.08 -5.85
C LEU A 13 21.76 23.32 -6.58
N PRO A 14 21.99 23.28 -7.91
CA PRO A 14 22.50 24.45 -8.63
C PRO A 14 21.54 25.65 -8.61
N LEU A 15 20.23 25.42 -8.43
CA LEU A 15 19.24 26.49 -8.32
C LEU A 15 19.34 27.23 -6.97
N VAL A 16 19.66 26.50 -5.90
CA VAL A 16 19.87 27.04 -4.54
C VAL A 16 21.13 27.90 -4.47
N PHE A 17 22.17 27.53 -5.21
CA PHE A 17 23.45 28.27 -5.25
C PHE A 17 23.54 29.27 -6.42
N ALA A 18 22.50 29.39 -7.25
CA ALA A 18 22.52 30.27 -8.40
C ALA A 18 22.63 31.75 -7.97
N SER A 19 23.67 32.44 -8.46
CA SER A 19 23.86 33.88 -8.33
C SER A 19 23.70 34.59 -9.69
N GLY A 20 23.12 35.79 -9.70
CA GLY A 20 22.88 36.58 -10.93
C GLY A 20 21.47 37.16 -11.02
N ALA A 21 21.07 37.62 -12.20
CA ALA A 21 19.75 38.21 -12.43
C ALA A 21 18.62 37.21 -12.10
N GLY A 22 17.72 37.58 -11.18
CA GLY A 22 16.66 36.70 -10.71
C GLY A 22 17.12 35.59 -9.76
N ALA A 23 18.34 35.66 -9.20
CA ALA A 23 18.85 34.70 -8.22
C ALA A 23 17.93 34.57 -7.00
N GLN A 24 17.41 35.68 -6.47
CA GLN A 24 16.50 35.64 -5.32
C GLN A 24 15.26 34.77 -5.55
N SER A 25 14.68 34.81 -6.76
CA SER A 25 13.52 33.97 -7.12
C SER A 25 13.89 32.49 -7.17
N ARG A 26 15.03 32.17 -7.82
CA ARG A 26 15.56 30.80 -7.94
C ARG A 26 15.89 30.20 -6.57
N GLN A 27 16.56 30.98 -5.72
CA GLN A 27 16.93 30.57 -4.37
C GLN A 27 15.70 30.34 -3.49
N THR A 28 14.69 31.22 -3.58
CA THR A 28 13.43 31.07 -2.85
C THR A 28 12.73 29.76 -3.23
N LEU A 29 12.63 29.47 -4.52
CA LEU A 29 12.06 28.20 -5.01
C LEU A 29 12.90 27.01 -4.56
N GLY A 30 14.22 27.09 -4.68
CA GLY A 30 15.14 26.03 -4.28
C GLY A 30 14.99 25.65 -2.81
N TRP A 31 15.00 26.63 -1.89
CA TRP A 31 14.81 26.39 -0.46
C TRP A 31 13.42 25.87 -0.11
N THR A 32 12.38 26.43 -0.73
CA THR A 32 10.98 25.99 -0.51
C THR A 32 10.82 24.52 -0.86
N VAL A 33 11.32 24.13 -2.02
CA VAL A 33 11.18 22.77 -2.55
C VAL A 33 12.07 21.78 -1.79
N LEU A 34 13.30 22.17 -1.46
CA LEU A 34 14.23 21.31 -0.71
C LEU A 34 13.70 21.00 0.69
N GLY A 35 13.17 22.01 1.41
CA GLY A 35 12.50 21.80 2.69
C GLY A 35 11.23 20.95 2.55
N GLY A 36 10.41 21.23 1.53
CA GLY A 36 9.19 20.47 1.25
C GLY A 36 9.45 18.99 0.97
N MET A 37 10.49 18.67 0.18
CA MET A 37 10.84 17.29 -0.15
C MET A 37 11.34 16.52 1.08
N LEU A 38 12.16 17.16 1.94
CA LEU A 38 12.64 16.56 3.18
C LEU A 38 11.48 16.31 4.16
N ALA A 39 10.61 17.30 4.35
CA ALA A 39 9.43 17.17 5.20
C ALA A 39 8.46 16.10 4.66
N ALA A 40 8.16 16.11 3.36
CA ALA A 40 7.27 15.13 2.75
C ALA A 40 7.82 13.70 2.82
N THR A 41 9.13 13.51 2.65
CA THR A 41 9.76 12.19 2.74
C THR A 41 9.78 11.69 4.19
N GLY A 42 10.19 12.54 5.14
CA GLY A 42 10.23 12.19 6.56
C GLY A 42 8.84 11.94 7.13
N MET A 43 7.89 12.84 6.86
CA MET A 43 6.52 12.76 7.36
C MET A 43 5.71 11.69 6.60
N GLY A 44 5.88 11.59 5.28
CA GLY A 44 5.09 10.71 4.42
C GLY A 44 5.33 9.23 4.68
N ILE A 45 6.56 8.82 5.03
CA ILE A 45 6.85 7.42 5.39
C ILE A 45 6.01 6.96 6.59
N PHE A 46 5.70 7.84 7.54
CA PHE A 46 4.89 7.51 8.71
C PHE A 46 3.41 7.83 8.51
N ILE A 47 3.08 8.98 7.93
CA ILE A 47 1.69 9.43 7.76
C ILE A 47 0.94 8.56 6.76
N VAL A 48 1.54 8.23 5.61
CA VAL A 48 0.83 7.48 4.55
C VAL A 48 0.32 6.11 5.04
N PRO A 49 1.12 5.25 5.71
CA PRO A 49 0.62 3.98 6.22
C PRO A 49 -0.40 4.15 7.35
N VAL A 50 -0.23 5.15 8.23
CA VAL A 50 -1.21 5.44 9.28
C VAL A 50 -2.55 5.87 8.68
N LEU A 51 -2.54 6.78 7.71
CA LEU A 51 -3.73 7.19 6.98
C LEU A 51 -4.37 6.01 6.23
N TYR A 52 -3.56 5.14 5.61
CA TYR A 52 -4.05 3.94 4.94
C TYR A 52 -4.83 3.03 5.91
N VAL A 53 -4.31 2.77 7.10
CA VAL A 53 -4.98 1.95 8.11
C VAL A 53 -6.26 2.62 8.62
N ILE A 54 -6.23 3.93 8.88
CA ILE A 54 -7.40 4.68 9.35
C ILE A 54 -8.52 4.65 8.31
N ILE A 55 -8.19 4.97 7.05
CA ILE A 55 -9.14 4.97 5.94
C ILE A 55 -9.68 3.57 5.70
N THR A 56 -8.81 2.55 5.68
CA THR A 56 -9.22 1.15 5.47
C THR A 56 -10.17 0.69 6.57
N ARG A 57 -9.88 1.01 7.83
CA ARG A 57 -10.73 0.67 8.98
C ARG A 57 -12.07 1.39 8.96
N PHE A 58 -12.11 2.63 8.48
CA PHE A 58 -13.35 3.39 8.35
C PHE A 58 -14.18 2.96 7.13
N ALA A 59 -13.53 2.66 6.00
CA ALA A 59 -14.19 2.34 4.73
C ALA A 59 -14.68 0.89 4.65
N TYR A 60 -13.92 -0.09 5.15
CA TYR A 60 -14.30 -1.51 5.06
C TYR A 60 -15.19 -1.98 6.22
N GLY A 61 -15.21 -1.27 7.36
CA GLY A 61 -15.97 -1.72 8.53
C GLY A 61 -15.47 -3.07 9.09
N LYS A 62 -15.88 -3.40 10.31
CA LYS A 62 -15.36 -4.58 11.02
C LYS A 62 -15.77 -5.91 10.37
N GLU A 63 -16.88 -5.91 9.61
CA GLU A 63 -17.46 -7.12 9.01
C GLU A 63 -16.72 -7.57 7.75
N LYS A 64 -16.32 -6.64 6.85
CA LYS A 64 -15.55 -7.01 5.64
C LYS A 64 -14.10 -7.38 5.93
N LEU A 65 -13.48 -6.81 6.97
CA LEU A 65 -12.13 -7.21 7.40
C LEU A 65 -12.12 -8.66 7.94
N ALA A 66 -13.12 -9.03 8.75
CA ALA A 66 -13.23 -10.39 9.29
C ALA A 66 -13.51 -11.45 8.21
N GLU A 67 -14.25 -11.08 7.16
CA GLU A 67 -14.49 -11.94 5.99
C GLU A 67 -13.21 -12.11 5.14
N LEU A 68 -12.43 -11.04 4.96
CA LEU A 68 -11.13 -11.08 4.27
C LEU A 68 -10.10 -11.90 5.06
N GLU A 69 -10.08 -11.81 6.38
CA GLU A 69 -9.18 -12.59 7.25
C GLU A 69 -9.54 -14.09 7.25
N LYS A 70 -10.84 -14.43 7.25
CA LYS A 70 -11.31 -15.81 7.13
C LYS A 70 -10.99 -16.46 5.79
N ASN A 71 -10.94 -15.66 4.71
CA ASN A 71 -10.61 -16.12 3.36
C ASN A 71 -9.15 -15.84 2.97
N TYR A 72 -8.33 -15.31 3.88
CA TYR A 72 -6.91 -15.08 3.64
C TYR A 72 -6.16 -16.42 3.69
N LYS A 73 -5.89 -17.00 2.51
CA LYS A 73 -4.87 -18.04 2.38
C LYS A 73 -3.52 -17.34 2.23
N PRO A 74 -2.57 -17.52 3.18
CA PRO A 74 -1.24 -17.00 2.98
C PRO A 74 -0.61 -17.74 1.79
N GLU A 75 -0.39 -17.03 0.69
CA GLU A 75 0.54 -17.49 -0.33
C GLU A 75 1.94 -17.37 0.28
N ASP A 76 2.49 -18.54 0.58
CA ASP A 76 3.85 -18.76 1.02
C ASP A 76 4.87 -18.18 0.02
N GLU A 77 5.86 -17.46 0.55
CA GLU A 77 6.76 -16.60 -0.23
C GLU A 77 7.58 -17.30 -1.33
N HIS A 78 7.60 -18.62 -1.48
CA HIS A 78 8.28 -19.30 -2.58
C HIS A 78 7.35 -20.34 -3.20
N GLY A 79 7.10 -20.22 -4.51
CA GLY A 79 6.22 -21.09 -5.26
C GLY A 79 6.50 -22.57 -5.00
N GLY A 80 5.54 -23.24 -4.37
CA GLY A 80 5.51 -24.69 -4.21
C GLY A 80 4.22 -25.10 -3.49
N PRO A 81 3.39 -25.98 -4.07
CA PRO A 81 2.12 -26.36 -3.45
C PRO A 81 2.38 -27.18 -2.19
N LYS A 82 1.73 -26.84 -1.06
CA LYS A 82 1.75 -27.69 0.12
C LYS A 82 0.77 -28.87 -0.05
N PRO A 83 1.24 -30.13 0.09
CA PRO A 83 0.39 -31.31 0.01
C PRO A 83 -0.47 -31.47 1.27
N ASP A 84 -1.71 -31.87 1.03
CA ASP A 84 -2.56 -32.66 1.92
C ASP A 84 -3.15 -31.99 3.18
N GLU A 85 -4.39 -31.49 3.03
CA GLU A 85 -5.41 -31.67 4.07
C GLU A 85 -6.76 -32.06 3.42
N PRO A 86 -7.45 -33.10 3.91
CA PRO A 86 -8.57 -33.73 3.23
C PRO A 86 -9.86 -32.92 3.39
N LYS A 87 -10.60 -32.78 2.29
CA LYS A 87 -11.91 -32.11 2.25
C LYS A 87 -12.94 -32.93 3.05
N PRO A 88 -13.68 -32.35 4.02
CA PRO A 88 -14.81 -33.05 4.63
C PRO A 88 -15.91 -33.23 3.58
N GLU A 89 -16.11 -34.48 3.23
CA GLU A 89 -17.23 -35.03 2.48
C GLU A 89 -18.51 -34.85 3.30
N GLY A 90 -19.51 -34.14 2.76
CA GLY A 90 -20.69 -33.83 3.55
C GLY A 90 -21.76 -32.99 2.86
N ASP A 91 -22.22 -33.40 1.69
CA ASP A 91 -23.53 -32.98 1.16
C ASP A 91 -24.19 -34.15 0.42
N ALA A 92 -24.78 -35.05 1.19
CA ALA A 92 -25.78 -36.00 0.70
C ALA A 92 -27.04 -35.86 1.57
N PRO A 93 -28.10 -35.20 1.09
CA PRO A 93 -29.43 -35.42 1.63
C PRO A 93 -30.08 -36.62 0.92
N ALA A 94 -30.26 -37.67 1.71
CA ALA A 94 -31.32 -38.68 1.72
C ALA A 94 -32.12 -38.95 0.44
N ALA A 95 -32.10 -40.23 0.08
CA ALA A 95 -32.97 -40.91 -0.88
C ALA A 95 -34.48 -40.73 -0.61
N GLY A 96 -35.26 -40.79 -1.71
CA GLY A 96 -36.52 -41.53 -1.72
C GLY A 96 -37.74 -40.82 -2.31
N ALA A 97 -38.08 -41.13 -3.57
CA ALA A 97 -39.46 -41.36 -3.99
C ALA A 97 -39.50 -42.25 -5.26
N PRO A 98 -40.42 -43.24 -5.34
CA PRO A 98 -40.52 -44.20 -6.44
C PRO A 98 -41.16 -43.59 -7.69
N VAL A 99 -40.71 -44.05 -8.87
CA VAL A 99 -41.27 -43.69 -10.18
C VAL A 99 -42.43 -44.65 -10.50
N PRO A 100 -43.64 -44.17 -10.84
CA PRO A 100 -44.72 -45.02 -11.34
C PRO A 100 -44.55 -45.32 -12.84
N ALA A 101 -44.74 -46.58 -13.22
CA ALA A 101 -45.09 -47.04 -14.57
C ALA A 101 -46.17 -48.12 -14.47
#